data_AF-A1SDF3-F1
#
_entry.id   AF-A1SDF3-F1
#
_cell.length_a   1.000
_cell.length_b   1.000
_cell.length_c   1.000
_cell.angle_alpha   90.00
_cell.angle_beta   90.00
_cell.angle_gamma   90.00
#
_symmetry.space_group_name_H-M   'P 1'
#
loop_
_entity.id
_entity.type
_entity.pdbx_description
1 polymer ?
#
loop_
_entity_poly.entity_id
_entity_poly.type
_entity_poly.pdbx_seq_one_letter_code
_entity_poly.pdbx_strand_id
1 'polypeptide(L)'
;MSADITSVTGGSTGLAATYAAVRALADAYDEAGSRLRGWAALGAETMTNPDLAESAVLAPLTFAEAEAAVLAATTGPDGVLVESLGWEADALAVRAVVTALEATDALVRTAVDELDRAVGRTVGFTLGATAPALVPVLAATLPLVPPAVRRELEDRLEQWVVDHPGVVQHAANGGGGLLEGLWDGVTPLAPGGLLGVPLLAPDTEAGAGLLALLYGPEGHAGVSEVHPQVCTDPSQPTDLEGLVAHLAAVAGLSPEPDSPLNGTIEIQTLDAGTDGVRHIVYLPGTDDLTTLPWTQDGDIRDGGTDLHSDAGHQTIYQQGILQAMAQAGIGPHDPVLLVGHSLGGMEAAAILGHDSGFNVTNVVTAGAPTAQVDGFPAGSHVLSLEHHGDLVPAGDGAPNPDTVEQTTVTFEDDPTGIVDAHGYGHYLAGAAAVDDATDPSVQEQLASLHAHGFLGDAGGAGGPAAIVTSHVFQIVRQP
;
A
#
# COMPACT_ATOMS: atom_id res chain seq x y z
N MET A 1 18.07 14.21 11.41
CA MET A 1 17.79 15.19 10.33
C MET A 1 16.35 15.62 10.52
N SER A 2 15.92 16.78 10.02
CA SER A 2 14.50 17.17 10.10
C SER A 2 13.89 16.88 8.73
N ALA A 3 12.80 16.12 8.70
CA ALA A 3 12.01 15.92 7.49
C ALA A 3 10.74 16.78 7.53
N ASP A 4 10.25 17.17 6.37
CA ASP A 4 9.00 17.88 6.19
C ASP A 4 8.02 17.00 5.39
N ILE A 5 6.79 16.84 5.89
CA ILE A 5 5.73 16.13 5.18
C ILE A 5 5.26 16.98 4.00
N THR A 6 5.32 16.44 2.79
CA THR A 6 4.96 17.13 1.54
C THR A 6 3.55 16.77 1.07
N SER A 7 3.12 15.53 1.30
CA SER A 7 1.74 15.10 1.03
C SER A 7 1.29 13.93 1.90
N VAL A 8 -0.03 13.85 2.10
CA VAL A 8 -0.72 12.69 2.70
C VAL A 8 -1.82 12.27 1.74
N THR A 9 -1.88 10.98 1.41
CA THR A 9 -2.90 10.39 0.53
C THR A 9 -3.54 9.17 1.21
N GLY A 10 -4.80 8.88 0.84
CA GLY A 10 -5.59 7.83 1.49
C GLY A 10 -6.00 8.16 2.93
N GLY A 11 -6.39 7.13 3.66
CA GLY A 11 -6.91 7.22 5.03
C GLY A 11 -8.33 7.78 5.11
N SER A 12 -8.75 8.12 6.32
CA SER A 12 -10.11 8.57 6.61
C SER A 12 -10.49 9.93 6.02
N THR A 13 -9.51 10.70 5.56
CA THR A 13 -9.73 11.95 4.82
C THR A 13 -9.35 11.87 3.34
N GLY A 14 -8.97 10.68 2.86
CA GLY A 14 -8.63 10.41 1.47
C GLY A 14 -9.81 10.55 0.51
N LEU A 15 -9.52 10.38 -0.79
CA LEU A 15 -10.53 10.51 -1.84
C LEU A 15 -11.58 9.39 -1.73
N ALA A 16 -11.16 8.16 -1.43
CA ALA A 16 -12.07 7.04 -1.23
C ALA A 16 -13.04 7.28 -0.08
N ALA A 17 -12.53 7.76 1.06
CA ALA A 17 -13.36 8.13 2.22
C ALA A 17 -14.34 9.27 1.87
N THR A 18 -13.88 10.25 1.10
CA THR A 18 -14.72 11.36 0.63
C THR A 18 -15.86 10.87 -0.27
N TYR A 19 -15.58 10.00 -1.24
CA TYR A 19 -16.61 9.41 -2.11
C TYR A 19 -17.61 8.55 -1.32
N ALA A 20 -17.15 7.82 -0.31
CA ALA A 20 -18.04 7.08 0.60
C ALA A 20 -18.94 8.04 1.40
N ALA A 21 -18.40 9.13 1.95
CA ALA A 21 -19.17 10.13 2.69
C ALA A 21 -20.22 10.84 1.82
N VAL A 22 -19.89 11.17 0.57
CA VAL A 22 -20.84 11.78 -0.38
C VAL A 22 -21.97 10.80 -0.74
N ARG A 23 -21.69 9.50 -0.85
CA ARG A 23 -22.75 8.49 -1.02
C ARG A 23 -23.65 8.36 0.21
N ALA A 24 -23.06 8.39 1.41
CA ALA A 24 -23.83 8.38 2.65
C ALA A 24 -24.74 9.62 2.78
N LEU A 25 -24.32 10.78 2.25
CA LEU A 25 -25.18 11.96 2.15
C LEU A 25 -26.38 11.71 1.22
N ALA A 26 -26.18 11.04 0.08
CA ALA A 26 -27.29 10.66 -0.80
C ALA A 26 -28.26 9.68 -0.12
N ASP A 27 -27.75 8.72 0.65
CA ASP A 27 -28.61 7.82 1.45
C ASP A 27 -29.44 8.61 2.48
N ALA A 28 -28.85 9.64 3.10
CA ALA A 28 -29.58 10.52 4.02
C ALA A 28 -30.69 11.35 3.33
N TYR A 29 -30.48 11.75 2.07
CA TYR A 29 -31.50 12.41 1.25
C TYR A 29 -32.66 11.46 0.93
N ASP A 30 -32.38 10.21 0.55
CA ASP A 30 -33.39 9.18 0.32
C ASP A 30 -34.21 8.88 1.59
N GLU A 31 -33.56 8.82 2.75
CA GLU A 31 -34.22 8.66 4.04
C GLU A 31 -35.14 9.86 4.36
N ALA A 32 -34.65 11.09 4.12
CA ALA A 32 -35.44 12.30 4.30
C ALA A 32 -36.68 12.32 3.38
N GLY A 33 -36.51 12.01 2.10
CA GLY A 33 -37.61 11.87 1.14
C GLY A 33 -38.63 10.82 1.58
N SER A 34 -38.16 9.67 2.09
CA SER A 34 -39.04 8.61 2.61
C SER A 34 -39.84 9.06 3.83
N ARG A 35 -39.24 9.83 4.74
CA ARG A 35 -39.97 10.43 5.89
C ARG A 35 -41.03 11.42 5.44
N LEU A 36 -40.72 12.28 4.47
CA LEU A 36 -41.66 13.25 3.89
C LEU A 36 -42.86 12.56 3.23
N ARG A 37 -42.65 11.44 2.50
CA ARG A 37 -43.74 10.61 1.99
C ARG A 37 -44.58 9.98 3.08
N GLY A 38 -43.96 9.56 4.18
CA GLY A 38 -44.68 9.10 5.37
C GLY A 38 -45.63 10.16 5.92
N TRP A 39 -45.19 11.42 5.98
CA TRP A 39 -46.06 12.55 6.38
C TRP A 39 -47.16 12.84 5.34
N ALA A 40 -46.87 12.72 4.05
CA ALA A 40 -47.88 12.85 3.01
C ALA A 40 -48.98 11.77 3.13
N ALA A 41 -48.59 10.53 3.40
CA ALA A 41 -49.51 9.42 3.63
C ALA A 41 -50.38 9.67 4.87
N LEU A 42 -49.79 10.17 5.97
CA LEU A 42 -50.54 10.56 7.16
C LEU A 42 -51.58 11.65 6.87
N GLY A 43 -51.26 12.64 6.02
CA GLY A 43 -52.24 13.64 5.60
C GLY A 43 -53.38 13.05 4.77
N ALA A 44 -53.10 12.09 3.88
CA ALA A 44 -54.14 11.36 3.15
C ALA A 44 -55.04 10.55 4.12
N GLU A 45 -54.44 9.85 5.08
CA GLU A 45 -55.19 9.14 6.13
C GLU A 45 -56.07 10.10 6.94
N THR A 46 -55.54 11.27 7.29
CA THR A 46 -56.27 12.34 7.99
C THR A 46 -57.50 12.79 7.19
N MET A 47 -57.34 13.00 5.87
CA MET A 47 -58.45 13.38 4.99
C MET A 47 -59.52 12.29 4.84
N THR A 48 -59.13 11.02 5.00
CA THR A 48 -60.07 9.88 4.98
C THR A 48 -60.67 9.55 6.34
N ASN A 49 -60.32 10.31 7.39
CA ASN A 49 -60.82 10.06 8.74
C ASN A 49 -62.34 10.35 8.82
N PRO A 50 -63.16 9.37 9.24
CA PRO A 50 -64.61 9.53 9.29
C PRO A 50 -65.07 10.66 10.21
N ASP A 51 -64.40 10.89 11.35
CA ASP A 51 -64.77 11.95 12.30
C ASP A 51 -64.57 13.34 11.66
N LEU A 52 -63.50 13.50 10.86
CA LEU A 52 -63.25 14.72 10.12
C LEU A 52 -64.31 14.92 9.02
N ALA A 53 -64.66 13.86 8.29
CA ALA A 53 -65.67 13.91 7.24
C ALA A 53 -67.08 14.25 7.79
N GLU A 54 -67.46 13.70 8.94
CA GLU A 54 -68.73 14.03 9.61
C GLU A 54 -68.79 15.51 10.02
N SER A 55 -67.66 16.11 10.41
CA SER A 55 -67.59 17.53 10.79
C SER A 55 -67.97 18.49 9.65
N ALA A 56 -67.80 18.08 8.38
CA ALA A 56 -68.14 18.90 7.22
C ALA A 56 -69.61 19.33 7.19
N VAL A 57 -70.53 18.50 7.73
CA VAL A 57 -71.96 18.81 7.81
C VAL A 57 -72.25 19.83 8.92
N LEU A 58 -71.52 19.75 10.03
CA LEU A 58 -71.72 20.57 11.22
C LEU A 58 -71.02 21.93 11.13
N ALA A 59 -69.85 21.99 10.51
CA ALA A 59 -68.99 23.17 10.44
C ALA A 59 -68.25 23.25 9.08
N PRO A 60 -68.96 23.54 7.98
CA PRO A 60 -68.42 23.42 6.62
C PRO A 60 -67.25 24.37 6.31
N LEU A 61 -67.24 25.57 6.89
CA LEU A 61 -66.18 26.55 6.65
C LEU A 61 -64.86 26.11 7.29
N THR A 62 -64.88 25.69 8.56
CA THR A 62 -63.68 25.22 9.25
C THR A 62 -63.19 23.87 8.71
N PHE A 63 -64.10 23.03 8.21
CA PHE A 63 -63.72 21.83 7.47
C PHE A 63 -62.95 22.17 6.19
N ALA A 64 -63.47 23.10 5.38
CA ALA A 64 -62.79 23.51 4.14
C ALA A 64 -61.41 24.15 4.41
N GLU A 65 -61.28 24.91 5.50
CA GLU A 65 -59.98 25.44 5.95
C GLU A 65 -59.00 24.32 6.33
N ALA A 66 -59.46 23.30 7.06
CA ALA A 66 -58.63 22.15 7.44
C ALA A 66 -58.22 21.30 6.22
N GLU A 67 -59.16 21.00 5.32
CA GLU A 67 -58.90 20.29 4.07
C GLU A 67 -57.88 21.03 3.21
N ALA A 68 -58.06 22.34 3.02
CA ALA A 68 -57.11 23.16 2.26
C ALA A 68 -55.72 23.16 2.90
N ALA A 69 -55.62 23.21 4.24
CA ALA A 69 -54.35 23.16 4.95
C ALA A 69 -53.65 21.81 4.78
N VAL A 70 -54.36 20.68 4.90
CA VAL A 70 -53.78 19.34 4.70
C VAL A 70 -53.35 19.14 3.25
N LEU A 71 -54.17 19.55 2.28
CA LEU A 71 -53.81 19.48 0.86
C LEU A 71 -52.59 20.36 0.56
N ALA A 72 -52.56 21.60 1.04
CA ALA A 72 -51.41 22.48 0.85
C ALA A 72 -50.13 21.91 1.47
N ALA A 73 -50.21 21.34 2.68
CA ALA A 73 -49.07 20.76 3.38
C ALA A 73 -48.57 19.44 2.76
N THR A 74 -49.42 18.69 2.04
CA THR A 74 -49.05 17.38 1.48
C THR A 74 -48.81 17.41 -0.01
N THR A 75 -49.80 17.81 -0.81
CA THR A 75 -49.80 17.71 -2.27
C THR A 75 -49.76 19.07 -2.98
N GLY A 76 -49.77 20.16 -2.21
CA GLY A 76 -49.53 21.51 -2.72
C GLY A 76 -48.13 21.65 -3.33
N PRO A 77 -47.86 22.78 -4.03
CA PRO A 77 -46.57 23.03 -4.68
C PRO A 77 -45.39 23.01 -3.70
N ASP A 78 -45.61 23.47 -2.46
CA ASP A 78 -44.64 23.44 -1.35
C ASP A 78 -44.95 22.30 -0.35
N GLY A 79 -45.73 21.31 -0.79
CA GLY A 79 -46.20 20.20 0.03
C GLY A 79 -45.14 19.12 0.20
N VAL A 80 -45.16 18.40 1.33
CA VAL A 80 -44.13 17.41 1.68
C VAL A 80 -43.99 16.27 0.66
N LEU A 81 -45.04 15.95 -0.11
CA LEU A 81 -44.94 14.96 -1.19
C LEU A 81 -44.09 15.49 -2.36
N VAL A 82 -44.29 16.75 -2.74
CA VAL A 82 -43.53 17.37 -3.83
C VAL A 82 -42.07 17.55 -3.41
N GLU A 83 -41.85 18.04 -2.18
CA GLU A 83 -40.50 18.15 -1.60
C GLU A 83 -39.79 16.78 -1.57
N SER A 84 -40.49 15.69 -1.23
CA SER A 84 -39.88 14.36 -1.19
C SER A 84 -39.27 13.92 -2.52
N LEU A 85 -39.87 14.33 -3.65
CA LEU A 85 -39.34 14.05 -4.99
C LEU A 85 -38.09 14.89 -5.29
N GLY A 86 -38.00 16.10 -4.73
CA GLY A 86 -36.80 16.94 -4.79
C GLY A 86 -35.61 16.26 -4.10
N TRP A 87 -35.80 15.78 -2.87
CA TRP A 87 -34.74 15.07 -2.13
C TRP A 87 -34.26 13.79 -2.84
N GLU A 88 -35.16 13.03 -3.46
CA GLU A 88 -34.75 11.86 -4.28
C GLU A 88 -34.00 12.26 -5.55
N ALA A 89 -34.43 13.33 -6.21
CA ALA A 89 -33.73 13.86 -7.37
C ALA A 89 -32.31 14.33 -7.02
N ASP A 90 -32.16 14.99 -5.86
CA ASP A 90 -30.87 15.40 -5.33
C ASP A 90 -30.00 14.20 -4.97
N ALA A 91 -30.56 13.16 -4.34
CA ALA A 91 -29.85 11.91 -4.04
C ALA A 91 -29.31 11.25 -5.33
N LEU A 92 -30.14 11.16 -6.37
CA LEU A 92 -29.74 10.64 -7.68
C LEU A 92 -28.65 11.49 -8.32
N ALA A 93 -28.77 12.81 -8.26
CA ALA A 93 -27.79 13.75 -8.82
C ALA A 93 -26.44 13.61 -8.12
N VAL A 94 -26.43 13.53 -6.78
CA VAL A 94 -25.20 13.33 -5.98
C VAL A 94 -24.51 12.01 -6.36
N ARG A 95 -25.25 10.90 -6.43
CA ARG A 95 -24.66 9.60 -6.84
C ARG A 95 -24.10 9.65 -8.26
N ALA A 96 -24.82 10.29 -9.19
CA ALA A 96 -24.38 10.42 -10.58
C ALA A 96 -23.08 11.24 -10.70
N VAL A 97 -22.93 12.30 -9.90
CA VAL A 97 -21.70 13.10 -9.86
C VAL A 97 -20.53 12.27 -9.33
N VAL A 98 -20.69 11.55 -8.23
CA VAL A 98 -19.62 10.70 -7.68
C VAL A 98 -19.19 9.62 -8.69
N THR A 99 -20.15 8.94 -9.32
CA THR A 99 -19.84 7.95 -10.37
C THR A 99 -19.10 8.57 -11.56
N ALA A 100 -19.44 9.79 -11.95
CA ALA A 100 -18.75 10.50 -13.03
C ALA A 100 -17.31 10.89 -12.64
N LEU A 101 -17.09 11.30 -11.38
CA LEU A 101 -15.76 11.60 -10.85
C LEU A 101 -14.88 10.35 -10.82
N GLU A 102 -15.38 9.24 -10.25
CA GLU A 102 -14.64 7.96 -10.22
C GLU A 102 -14.31 7.44 -11.62
N ALA A 103 -15.25 7.56 -12.57
CA ALA A 103 -15.00 7.18 -13.96
C ALA A 103 -13.94 8.08 -14.63
N THR A 104 -13.88 9.35 -14.24
CA THR A 104 -12.86 10.29 -14.70
C THR A 104 -11.49 9.94 -14.11
N ASP A 105 -11.44 9.65 -12.81
CA ASP A 105 -10.19 9.25 -12.13
C ASP A 105 -9.64 7.95 -12.72
N ALA A 106 -10.51 6.95 -12.95
CA ALA A 106 -10.12 5.71 -13.62
C ALA A 106 -9.59 5.96 -15.04
N LEU A 107 -10.24 6.84 -15.81
CA LEU A 107 -9.77 7.20 -17.16
C LEU A 107 -8.42 7.92 -17.13
N VAL A 108 -8.20 8.82 -16.16
CA VAL A 108 -6.93 9.53 -15.99
C VAL A 108 -5.82 8.56 -15.63
N ARG A 109 -6.04 7.63 -14.69
CA ARG A 109 -5.06 6.59 -14.34
C ARG A 109 -4.67 5.78 -15.55
N THR A 110 -5.64 5.17 -16.25
CA THR A 110 -5.37 4.40 -17.47
C THR A 110 -4.64 5.22 -18.56
N ALA A 111 -4.93 6.52 -18.67
CA ALA A 111 -4.24 7.39 -19.64
C ALA A 111 -2.79 7.69 -19.24
N VAL A 112 -2.50 7.82 -17.94
CA VAL A 112 -1.15 7.95 -17.40
C VAL A 112 -0.38 6.64 -17.58
N ASP A 113 -0.97 5.50 -17.21
CA ASP A 113 -0.34 4.18 -17.36
C ASP A 113 0.04 3.90 -18.81
N GLU A 114 -0.85 4.19 -19.76
CA GLU A 114 -0.55 4.04 -21.20
C GLU A 114 0.52 5.01 -21.70
N LEU A 115 0.59 6.23 -21.13
CA LEU A 115 1.64 7.18 -21.45
C LEU A 115 2.99 6.68 -20.93
N ASP A 116 3.05 6.24 -19.68
CA ASP A 116 4.27 5.73 -19.05
C ASP A 116 4.74 4.45 -19.74
N ARG A 117 3.84 3.54 -20.09
CA ARG A 117 4.15 2.35 -20.90
C ARG A 117 4.69 2.74 -22.28
N ALA A 118 4.11 3.74 -22.95
CA ALA A 118 4.58 4.20 -24.26
C ALA A 118 5.97 4.88 -24.19
N VAL A 119 6.21 5.66 -23.15
CA VAL A 119 7.52 6.27 -22.85
C VAL A 119 8.54 5.18 -22.56
N GLY A 120 8.23 4.25 -21.65
CA GLY A 120 9.05 3.10 -21.29
C GLY A 120 9.42 2.27 -22.52
N ARG A 121 8.44 1.97 -23.39
CA ARG A 121 8.69 1.24 -24.65
C ARG A 121 9.60 1.97 -25.61
N THR A 122 9.46 3.30 -25.71
CA THR A 122 10.34 4.11 -26.56
C THR A 122 11.77 4.09 -26.03
N VAL A 123 11.94 4.29 -24.72
CA VAL A 123 13.24 4.19 -24.03
C VAL A 123 13.85 2.81 -24.22
N GLY A 124 13.12 1.75 -23.89
CA GLY A 124 13.56 0.37 -24.02
C GLY A 124 13.99 0.02 -25.45
N PHE A 125 13.23 0.47 -26.46
CA PHE A 125 13.58 0.26 -27.86
C PHE A 125 14.90 0.92 -28.22
N THR A 126 15.09 2.18 -27.82
CA THR A 126 16.35 2.88 -28.07
C THR A 126 17.52 2.20 -27.38
N LEU A 127 17.34 1.73 -26.13
CA LEU A 127 18.33 0.96 -25.39
C LEU A 127 18.66 -0.36 -26.09
N GLY A 128 17.67 -1.16 -26.47
CA GLY A 128 17.89 -2.44 -27.16
C GLY A 128 18.57 -2.27 -28.51
N ALA A 129 18.19 -1.24 -29.27
CA ALA A 129 18.73 -0.98 -30.62
C ALA A 129 20.14 -0.36 -30.60
N THR A 130 20.50 0.35 -29.53
CA THR A 130 21.81 1.00 -29.37
C THR A 130 22.75 0.26 -28.43
N ALA A 131 22.24 -0.73 -27.69
CA ALA A 131 23.05 -1.66 -26.91
C ALA A 131 24.16 -2.19 -27.83
N PRO A 132 25.43 -2.09 -27.43
CA PRO A 132 26.50 -2.72 -28.19
C PRO A 132 26.10 -4.19 -28.37
N ALA A 133 26.34 -4.74 -29.58
CA ALA A 133 25.96 -6.11 -29.99
C ALA A 133 26.45 -7.25 -29.06
N LEU A 134 27.05 -6.90 -27.92
CA LEU A 134 27.45 -7.71 -26.79
C LEU A 134 26.32 -8.08 -25.83
N VAL A 135 25.20 -7.34 -25.70
CA VAL A 135 24.17 -7.65 -24.68
C VAL A 135 23.47 -9.02 -24.89
N PRO A 136 22.98 -9.38 -26.10
CA PRO A 136 22.45 -10.73 -26.34
C PRO A 136 23.54 -11.82 -26.36
N VAL A 137 24.82 -11.45 -26.55
CA VAL A 137 25.95 -12.36 -26.34
C VAL A 137 26.23 -12.54 -24.84
N LEU A 138 26.05 -11.51 -24.01
CA LEU A 138 26.32 -11.49 -22.57
C LEU A 138 25.36 -12.42 -21.81
N ALA A 139 24.06 -12.40 -22.11
CA ALA A 139 23.10 -13.30 -21.48
C ALA A 139 23.42 -14.79 -21.76
N ALA A 140 24.06 -15.08 -22.90
CA ALA A 140 24.50 -16.42 -23.28
C ALA A 140 25.95 -16.76 -22.86
N THR A 141 26.74 -15.78 -22.41
CA THR A 141 28.19 -15.95 -22.17
C THR A 141 28.70 -15.33 -20.87
N LEU A 142 27.86 -14.84 -19.97
CA LEU A 142 28.28 -14.21 -18.71
C LEU A 142 29.21 -15.07 -17.82
N PRO A 143 29.11 -16.42 -17.81
CA PRO A 143 30.09 -17.28 -17.14
C PRO A 143 31.49 -17.27 -17.77
N LEU A 144 31.64 -16.70 -18.98
CA LEU A 144 32.85 -16.71 -19.81
C LEU A 144 33.52 -15.33 -19.94
N VAL A 145 32.95 -14.27 -19.35
CA VAL A 145 33.46 -12.90 -19.45
C VAL A 145 34.49 -12.61 -18.35
N PRO A 146 35.73 -12.17 -18.67
CA PRO A 146 36.75 -11.86 -17.68
C PRO A 146 36.35 -10.71 -16.72
N PRO A 147 36.77 -10.73 -15.44
CA PRO A 147 36.39 -9.73 -14.43
C PRO A 147 36.71 -8.27 -14.81
N ALA A 148 37.73 -8.04 -15.64
CA ALA A 148 38.11 -6.71 -16.09
C ALA A 148 37.08 -6.10 -17.08
N VAL A 149 36.39 -6.93 -17.85
CA VAL A 149 35.34 -6.50 -18.79
C VAL A 149 34.04 -6.25 -18.04
N ARG A 150 33.79 -6.98 -16.94
CA ARG A 150 32.64 -6.76 -16.06
C ARG A 150 32.70 -5.38 -15.40
N ARG A 151 33.84 -5.00 -14.82
CA ARG A 151 34.01 -3.65 -14.21
C ARG A 151 33.88 -2.50 -15.21
N GLU A 152 34.44 -2.64 -16.41
CA GLU A 152 34.26 -1.63 -17.47
C GLU A 152 32.80 -1.50 -17.92
N LEU A 153 32.00 -2.57 -17.81
CA LEU A 153 30.57 -2.54 -18.09
C LEU A 153 29.79 -1.91 -16.93
N GLU A 154 30.13 -2.24 -15.68
CA GLU A 154 29.58 -1.61 -14.47
C GLU A 154 29.82 -0.10 -14.47
N ASP A 155 31.06 0.34 -14.69
CA ASP A 155 31.44 1.76 -14.76
C ASP A 155 30.66 2.51 -15.88
N ARG A 156 30.43 1.85 -17.02
CA ARG A 156 29.66 2.42 -18.14
C ARG A 156 28.17 2.48 -17.88
N LEU A 157 27.61 1.50 -17.17
CA LEU A 157 26.21 1.46 -16.79
C LEU A 157 25.94 2.55 -15.74
N GLU A 158 26.81 2.66 -14.74
CA GLU A 158 26.77 3.68 -13.68
C GLU A 158 26.86 5.09 -14.29
N GLN A 159 27.84 5.33 -15.17
CA GLN A 159 27.98 6.61 -15.87
C GLN A 159 26.74 6.92 -16.74
N TRP A 160 26.16 5.91 -17.39
CA TRP A 160 24.96 6.08 -18.21
C TRP A 160 23.72 6.42 -17.36
N VAL A 161 23.55 5.78 -16.20
CA VAL A 161 22.50 6.07 -15.20
C VAL A 161 22.62 7.52 -14.69
N VAL A 162 23.83 7.95 -14.35
CA VAL A 162 24.13 9.33 -13.90
C VAL A 162 23.87 10.36 -15.00
N ASP A 163 24.20 10.03 -16.26
CA ASP A 163 24.01 10.94 -17.40
C ASP A 163 22.56 11.00 -17.91
N HIS A 164 21.71 10.01 -17.55
CA HIS A 164 20.33 9.89 -18.03
C HIS A 164 19.32 9.68 -16.87
N PRO A 165 19.30 10.53 -15.83
CA PRO A 165 18.47 10.31 -14.65
C PRO A 165 16.96 10.32 -14.97
N GLY A 166 16.52 11.16 -15.92
CA GLY A 166 15.13 11.14 -16.39
C GLY A 166 14.74 9.86 -17.14
N VAL A 167 15.70 9.16 -17.75
CA VAL A 167 15.47 7.87 -18.42
C VAL A 167 15.38 6.74 -17.40
N VAL A 168 16.17 6.80 -16.32
CA VAL A 168 16.11 5.84 -15.20
C VAL A 168 14.81 5.99 -14.43
N GLN A 169 14.38 7.21 -14.17
CA GLN A 169 13.09 7.49 -13.53
C GLN A 169 11.91 7.06 -14.41
N HIS A 170 11.98 7.24 -15.74
CA HIS A 170 10.96 6.70 -16.67
C HIS A 170 11.13 5.21 -16.99
N ALA A 171 12.26 4.58 -16.65
CA ALA A 171 12.47 3.14 -16.77
C ALA A 171 11.93 2.40 -15.54
N ALA A 172 12.09 2.99 -14.34
CA ALA A 172 11.43 2.57 -13.12
C ALA A 172 9.92 2.79 -13.19
N ASN A 173 9.48 3.98 -13.59
CA ASN A 173 8.05 4.31 -13.69
C ASN A 173 7.39 3.80 -14.99
N GLY A 174 8.16 3.41 -16.01
CA GLY A 174 7.64 2.98 -17.32
C GLY A 174 7.11 1.55 -17.35
N GLY A 175 7.18 0.85 -16.20
CA GLY A 175 6.69 -0.51 -15.98
C GLY A 175 7.13 -1.50 -17.05
N GLY A 176 6.22 -2.43 -17.39
CA GLY A 176 6.42 -3.43 -18.44
C GLY A 176 6.76 -2.86 -19.83
N GLY A 177 6.43 -1.59 -20.10
CA GLY A 177 6.75 -0.90 -21.34
C GLY A 177 8.25 -0.91 -21.67
N LEU A 178 9.12 -0.71 -20.68
CA LEU A 178 10.57 -0.78 -20.86
C LEU A 178 11.02 -2.14 -21.41
N LEU A 179 10.49 -3.23 -20.87
CA LEU A 179 10.81 -4.60 -21.28
C LEU A 179 10.28 -4.89 -22.69
N GLU A 180 9.06 -4.46 -23.01
CA GLU A 180 8.52 -4.54 -24.38
C GLU A 180 9.43 -3.82 -25.38
N GLY A 181 9.87 -2.61 -25.01
CA GLY A 181 10.78 -1.80 -25.80
C GLY A 181 12.12 -2.50 -26.01
N LEU A 182 12.75 -2.98 -24.94
CA LEU A 182 14.04 -3.67 -25.01
C LEU A 182 13.97 -4.90 -25.90
N TRP A 183 12.89 -5.70 -25.76
CA TRP A 183 12.64 -6.89 -26.57
C TRP A 183 12.55 -6.57 -28.07
N ASP A 184 11.77 -5.54 -28.43
CA ASP A 184 11.66 -5.07 -29.81
C ASP A 184 12.95 -4.43 -30.33
N GLY A 185 13.69 -3.72 -29.46
CA GLY A 185 14.92 -3.02 -29.78
C GLY A 185 16.08 -3.95 -30.13
N VAL A 186 16.14 -5.15 -29.52
CA VAL A 186 17.15 -6.18 -29.86
C VAL A 186 16.97 -6.70 -31.29
N THR A 187 15.76 -6.64 -31.85
CA THR A 187 15.48 -7.02 -33.24
C THR A 187 14.70 -5.93 -33.98
N PRO A 188 15.33 -4.78 -34.27
CA PRO A 188 14.63 -3.59 -34.77
C PRO A 188 14.03 -3.78 -36.17
N LEU A 189 14.42 -4.85 -36.88
CA LEU A 189 13.93 -5.22 -38.21
C LEU A 189 12.85 -6.33 -38.18
N ALA A 190 12.54 -6.87 -36.99
CA ALA A 190 11.55 -7.92 -36.76
C ALA A 190 10.82 -7.65 -35.43
N PRO A 191 9.69 -6.91 -35.44
CA PRO A 191 8.88 -6.67 -34.25
C PRO A 191 8.45 -7.99 -33.60
N GLY A 192 8.54 -8.11 -32.28
CA GLY A 192 8.33 -9.37 -31.56
C GLY A 192 9.59 -10.21 -31.32
N GLY A 193 10.76 -9.58 -31.26
CA GLY A 193 11.99 -10.26 -30.87
C GLY A 193 12.52 -11.28 -31.90
N LEU A 194 13.58 -11.99 -31.50
CA LEU A 194 14.26 -12.99 -32.35
C LEU A 194 13.35 -14.15 -32.81
N LEU A 195 12.27 -14.40 -32.06
CA LEU A 195 11.33 -15.49 -32.28
C LEU A 195 10.03 -15.05 -32.99
N GLY A 196 9.84 -13.75 -33.24
CA GLY A 196 8.60 -13.21 -33.81
C GLY A 196 7.39 -13.32 -32.87
N VAL A 197 7.62 -13.41 -31.56
CA VAL A 197 6.61 -13.43 -30.51
C VAL A 197 6.69 -12.11 -29.73
N PRO A 198 5.65 -11.28 -29.76
CA PRO A 198 5.63 -10.05 -28.99
C PRO A 198 5.67 -10.35 -27.50
N LEU A 199 6.53 -9.64 -26.76
CA LEU A 199 6.45 -9.57 -25.31
C LEU A 199 5.31 -8.62 -24.96
N LEU A 200 4.45 -9.02 -24.02
CA LEU A 200 3.37 -8.20 -23.51
C LEU A 200 3.54 -8.09 -21.99
N ALA A 201 3.76 -6.87 -21.52
CA ALA A 201 3.89 -6.55 -20.11
C ALA A 201 3.06 -5.27 -19.90
N PRO A 202 1.74 -5.42 -19.65
CA PRO A 202 0.81 -4.29 -19.64
C PRO A 202 1.13 -3.28 -18.53
N ASP A 203 1.72 -3.74 -17.43
CA ASP A 203 2.06 -3.00 -16.22
C ASP A 203 3.40 -3.50 -15.65
N THR A 204 3.81 -2.91 -14.53
CA THR A 204 5.07 -3.25 -13.84
C THR A 204 5.02 -4.63 -13.21
N GLU A 205 3.90 -5.01 -12.58
CA GLU A 205 3.68 -6.33 -11.98
C GLU A 205 3.93 -7.45 -13.00
N ALA A 206 3.33 -7.36 -14.20
CA ALA A 206 3.55 -8.32 -15.27
C ALA A 206 5.01 -8.32 -15.77
N GLY A 207 5.66 -7.16 -15.77
CA GLY A 207 7.08 -7.03 -16.10
C GLY A 207 7.98 -7.72 -15.08
N ALA A 208 7.75 -7.48 -13.79
CA ALA A 208 8.42 -8.12 -12.68
C ALA A 208 8.21 -9.63 -12.72
N GLY A 209 6.98 -10.10 -13.00
CA GLY A 209 6.65 -11.51 -13.14
C GLY A 209 7.43 -12.19 -14.27
N LEU A 210 7.60 -11.52 -15.41
CA LEU A 210 8.43 -12.03 -16.52
C LEU A 210 9.92 -12.12 -16.16
N LEU A 211 10.45 -11.17 -15.39
CA LEU A 211 11.83 -11.20 -14.91
C LEU A 211 12.04 -12.26 -13.83
N ALA A 212 11.08 -12.42 -12.91
CA ALA A 212 11.07 -13.42 -11.87
C ALA A 212 11.15 -14.86 -12.45
N LEU A 213 10.55 -15.11 -13.63
CA LEU A 213 10.69 -16.40 -14.33
C LEU A 213 12.16 -16.79 -14.62
N LEU A 214 13.07 -15.83 -14.73
CA LEU A 214 14.50 -16.12 -14.94
C LEU A 214 15.12 -16.76 -13.70
N TYR A 215 14.66 -16.38 -12.51
CA TYR A 215 15.12 -16.91 -11.23
C TYR A 215 14.61 -18.35 -10.98
N GLY A 216 13.56 -18.78 -11.69
CA GLY A 216 13.07 -20.16 -11.60
C GLY A 216 12.31 -20.43 -10.31
N PRO A 217 12.11 -21.71 -9.92
CA PRO A 217 11.35 -22.03 -8.71
C PRO A 217 12.16 -21.67 -7.46
N GLU A 218 11.54 -20.90 -6.57
CA GLU A 218 12.19 -20.37 -5.37
C GLU A 218 12.61 -21.46 -4.34
N GLY A 219 12.01 -22.65 -4.38
CA GLY A 219 12.31 -23.73 -3.44
C GLY A 219 11.43 -23.69 -2.19
N HIS A 220 12.02 -23.86 -1.01
CA HIS A 220 11.33 -23.87 0.28
C HIS A 220 12.05 -22.99 1.32
N ALA A 221 11.28 -22.39 2.24
CA ALA A 221 11.84 -21.62 3.34
C ALA A 221 12.43 -22.52 4.43
N GLY A 222 13.70 -22.34 4.74
CA GLY A 222 14.32 -22.85 5.97
C GLY A 222 14.24 -21.79 7.06
N VAL A 223 13.58 -22.08 8.18
CA VAL A 223 13.43 -21.14 9.31
C VAL A 223 14.10 -21.71 10.55
N SER A 224 15.02 -20.93 11.15
CA SER A 224 15.67 -21.28 12.41
C SER A 224 15.74 -20.10 13.35
N GLU A 225 15.41 -20.31 14.62
CA GLU A 225 15.64 -19.32 15.67
C GLU A 225 17.15 -19.15 15.91
N VAL A 226 17.58 -17.90 15.99
CA VAL A 226 18.96 -17.49 16.25
C VAL A 226 18.99 -16.50 17.42
N HIS A 227 20.15 -16.33 18.04
CA HIS A 227 20.29 -15.45 19.21
C HIS A 227 21.42 -14.41 19.04
N PRO A 228 21.40 -13.59 17.98
CA PRO A 228 22.32 -12.47 17.87
C PRO A 228 21.97 -11.38 18.89
N GLN A 229 22.92 -10.49 19.15
CA GLN A 229 22.64 -9.28 19.93
C GLN A 229 22.15 -8.19 18.98
N VAL A 230 20.87 -7.84 19.07
CA VAL A 230 20.34 -6.61 18.45
C VAL A 230 20.91 -5.42 19.22
N CYS A 231 21.27 -4.34 18.51
CA CYS A 231 21.94 -3.18 19.11
C CYS A 231 21.01 -2.33 20.02
N THR A 232 19.73 -2.69 20.10
CA THR A 232 18.71 -2.08 20.94
C THR A 232 18.11 -3.14 21.87
N ASP A 233 17.82 -2.75 23.11
CA ASP A 233 17.12 -3.63 24.05
C ASP A 233 15.65 -3.77 23.61
N PRO A 234 15.07 -4.99 23.67
CA PRO A 234 13.66 -5.18 23.35
C PRO A 234 12.81 -4.45 24.38
N SER A 235 12.11 -3.42 23.91
CA SER A 235 11.20 -2.60 24.71
C SER A 235 10.04 -2.17 23.85
N GLN A 236 8.91 -1.87 24.48
CA GLN A 236 7.75 -1.37 23.78
C GLN A 236 8.08 0.02 23.20
N PRO A 237 7.96 0.24 21.87
CA PRO A 237 8.14 1.56 21.28
C PRO A 237 7.11 2.55 21.81
N THR A 238 7.44 3.84 21.87
CA THR A 238 6.52 4.89 22.34
C THR A 238 5.95 5.75 21.22
N ASP A 239 6.58 5.66 20.05
CA ASP A 239 6.39 6.52 18.88
C ASP A 239 6.84 5.75 17.61
N LEU A 240 6.55 6.32 16.45
CA LEU A 240 6.88 5.74 15.16
C LEU A 240 8.39 5.80 14.88
N GLU A 241 9.07 6.87 15.30
CA GLU A 241 10.54 6.96 15.20
C GLU A 241 11.21 5.77 15.91
N GLY A 242 10.79 5.45 17.13
CA GLY A 242 11.31 4.31 17.90
C GLY A 242 11.01 2.96 17.23
N LEU A 243 9.85 2.82 16.58
CA LEU A 243 9.48 1.63 15.82
C LEU A 243 10.41 1.42 14.61
N VAL A 244 10.65 2.47 13.83
CA VAL A 244 11.55 2.44 12.66
C VAL A 244 13.02 2.31 13.09
N ALA A 245 13.41 2.89 14.23
CA ALA A 245 14.74 2.71 14.80
C ALA A 245 15.01 1.27 15.20
N HIS A 246 14.03 0.59 15.77
CA HIS A 246 14.15 -0.83 16.08
C HIS A 246 14.25 -1.68 14.81
N LEU A 247 13.43 -1.38 13.79
CA LEU A 247 13.56 -2.04 12.47
C LEU A 247 14.98 -1.89 11.88
N ALA A 248 15.55 -0.68 11.92
CA ALA A 248 16.92 -0.42 11.47
C ALA A 248 17.97 -1.20 12.29
N ALA A 249 17.74 -1.39 13.59
CA ALA A 249 18.62 -2.18 14.44
C ALA A 249 18.60 -3.68 14.07
N VAL A 250 17.44 -4.22 13.66
CA VAL A 250 17.32 -5.59 13.12
C VAL A 250 18.02 -5.70 11.77
N ALA A 251 17.85 -4.71 10.89
CA ALA A 251 18.57 -4.64 9.62
C ALA A 251 20.10 -4.65 9.82
N GLY A 252 20.59 -4.00 10.88
CA GLY A 252 22.01 -3.99 11.24
C GLY A 252 22.62 -5.35 11.60
N LEU A 253 21.83 -6.42 11.70
CA LEU A 253 22.33 -7.79 11.83
C LEU A 253 22.97 -8.32 10.53
N SER A 254 22.55 -7.80 9.38
CA SER A 254 23.01 -8.18 8.04
C SER A 254 23.46 -6.94 7.21
N PRO A 255 24.53 -6.24 7.62
CA PRO A 255 24.90 -4.96 7.02
C PRO A 255 25.53 -5.06 5.62
N GLU A 256 25.97 -6.25 5.22
CA GLU A 256 26.68 -6.50 3.96
C GLU A 256 26.07 -7.72 3.25
N PRO A 257 26.09 -7.79 1.90
CA PRO A 257 25.50 -8.89 1.13
C PRO A 257 26.02 -10.29 1.49
N ASP A 258 27.23 -10.44 2.05
CA ASP A 258 27.79 -11.73 2.46
C ASP A 258 27.63 -12.02 3.97
N SER A 259 26.76 -11.29 4.67
CA SER A 259 26.60 -11.44 6.11
C SER A 259 26.02 -12.82 6.47
N PRO A 260 26.56 -13.50 7.50
CA PRO A 260 26.08 -14.83 7.90
C PRO A 260 24.67 -14.81 8.51
N LEU A 261 24.13 -13.62 8.77
CA LEU A 261 22.81 -13.38 9.35
C LEU A 261 21.83 -12.80 8.32
N ASN A 262 22.10 -12.89 7.01
CA ASN A 262 21.10 -12.55 5.99
C ASN A 262 19.80 -13.35 6.23
N GLY A 263 18.68 -12.73 5.87
CA GLY A 263 17.33 -13.23 6.08
C GLY A 263 16.84 -13.16 7.53
N THR A 264 17.50 -12.40 8.42
CA THR A 264 17.01 -12.26 9.81
C THR A 264 15.83 -11.31 9.94
N ILE A 265 14.84 -11.77 10.70
CA ILE A 265 13.69 -10.99 11.18
C ILE A 265 13.60 -11.07 12.70
N GLU A 266 12.93 -10.11 13.34
CA GLU A 266 12.67 -10.14 14.77
C GLU A 266 11.16 -10.16 15.05
N ILE A 267 10.76 -10.98 16.02
CA ILE A 267 9.40 -11.02 16.56
C ILE A 267 9.47 -10.66 18.03
N GLN A 268 8.84 -9.54 18.40
CA GLN A 268 8.63 -9.14 19.77
C GLN A 268 7.22 -9.50 20.22
N THR A 269 7.10 -10.15 21.37
CA THR A 269 5.84 -10.41 22.05
C THR A 269 5.75 -9.53 23.29
N LEU A 270 4.71 -8.72 23.35
CA LEU A 270 4.42 -7.85 24.47
C LEU A 270 3.37 -8.52 25.36
N ASP A 271 3.62 -8.50 26.68
CA ASP A 271 2.74 -9.06 27.72
C ASP A 271 2.34 -10.52 27.48
N ALA A 272 3.32 -11.33 27.07
CA ALA A 272 3.16 -12.76 26.80
C ALA A 272 2.42 -13.50 27.93
N GLY A 273 1.43 -14.32 27.56
CA GLY A 273 0.64 -15.13 28.51
C GLY A 273 -0.41 -14.36 29.30
N THR A 274 -0.73 -13.12 28.91
CA THR A 274 -1.82 -12.32 29.44
C THR A 274 -2.90 -12.07 28.39
N ASP A 275 -4.06 -11.56 28.80
CA ASP A 275 -5.13 -11.15 27.88
C ASP A 275 -4.76 -9.90 27.03
N GLY A 276 -3.61 -9.27 27.31
CA GLY A 276 -3.07 -8.11 26.57
C GLY A 276 -1.93 -8.47 25.60
N VAL A 277 -1.76 -9.76 25.28
CA VAL A 277 -0.72 -10.22 24.36
C VAL A 277 -0.90 -9.60 22.98
N ARG A 278 0.21 -9.21 22.37
CA ARG A 278 0.30 -8.65 21.02
C ARG A 278 1.72 -8.76 20.51
N HIS A 279 1.90 -8.70 19.20
CA HIS A 279 3.17 -8.98 18.55
C HIS A 279 3.59 -7.88 17.59
N ILE A 280 4.88 -7.57 17.57
CA ILE A 280 5.50 -6.71 16.56
C ILE A 280 6.50 -7.56 15.77
N VAL A 281 6.34 -7.62 14.46
CA VAL A 281 7.24 -8.35 13.55
C VAL A 281 8.01 -7.33 12.72
N TYR A 282 9.33 -7.32 12.88
CA TYR A 282 10.24 -6.44 12.16
C TYR A 282 10.84 -7.16 10.97
N LEU A 283 10.60 -6.62 9.77
CA LEU A 283 10.95 -7.19 8.47
C LEU A 283 11.92 -6.23 7.75
N PRO A 284 13.24 -6.39 7.90
CA PRO A 284 14.19 -5.55 7.16
C PRO A 284 14.14 -5.82 5.65
N GLY A 285 14.67 -4.88 4.88
CA GLY A 285 14.71 -4.93 3.42
C GLY A 285 15.72 -5.91 2.84
N THR A 286 16.02 -5.75 1.55
CA THR A 286 16.89 -6.62 0.76
C THR A 286 18.33 -6.64 1.29
N ASP A 287 18.89 -7.83 1.51
CA ASP A 287 20.30 -8.04 1.88
C ASP A 287 21.22 -8.02 0.65
N ASP A 288 20.79 -8.65 -0.45
CA ASP A 288 21.57 -8.72 -1.70
C ASP A 288 20.74 -8.43 -2.97
N LEU A 289 20.69 -7.15 -3.35
CA LEU A 289 20.12 -6.70 -4.63
C LEU A 289 20.94 -7.15 -5.86
N THR A 290 22.15 -7.68 -5.67
CA THR A 290 23.04 -8.05 -6.79
C THR A 290 22.91 -9.50 -7.22
N THR A 291 22.07 -10.29 -6.54
CA THR A 291 21.79 -11.67 -6.92
C THR A 291 21.12 -11.73 -8.29
N LEU A 292 21.80 -12.40 -9.21
CA LEU A 292 21.33 -12.68 -10.57
C LEU A 292 20.77 -14.10 -10.65
N PRO A 293 19.94 -14.41 -11.66
CA PRO A 293 19.30 -15.73 -11.78
C PRO A 293 20.23 -16.95 -11.67
N TRP A 294 21.47 -16.84 -12.15
CA TRP A 294 22.48 -17.92 -12.13
C TRP A 294 23.47 -17.82 -10.96
N THR A 295 23.30 -16.86 -10.05
CA THR A 295 24.11 -16.72 -8.82
C THR A 295 23.29 -16.87 -7.55
N GLN A 296 22.02 -17.25 -7.64
CA GLN A 296 21.17 -17.53 -6.48
C GLN A 296 21.84 -18.52 -5.51
N ASP A 297 21.71 -18.24 -4.23
CA ASP A 297 22.24 -19.04 -3.15
C ASP A 297 21.19 -19.24 -2.03
N GLY A 298 21.64 -19.29 -0.77
CA GLY A 298 20.76 -19.46 0.38
C GLY A 298 20.12 -18.18 0.87
N ASP A 299 20.50 -17.02 0.33
CA ASP A 299 19.85 -15.76 0.65
C ASP A 299 18.39 -15.78 0.15
N ILE A 300 17.52 -15.20 0.96
CA ILE A 300 16.08 -15.12 0.71
C ILE A 300 15.62 -13.68 0.55
N ARG A 301 16.41 -12.71 1.01
CA ARG A 301 16.12 -11.28 0.84
C ARG A 301 17.02 -10.74 -0.26
N ASP A 302 16.78 -11.25 -1.46
CA ASP A 302 17.57 -10.96 -2.64
C ASP A 302 16.73 -10.27 -3.74
N GLY A 303 17.39 -9.73 -4.76
CA GLY A 303 16.70 -9.05 -5.87
C GLY A 303 15.75 -9.96 -6.67
N GLY A 304 15.88 -11.29 -6.57
CA GLY A 304 14.93 -12.23 -7.16
C GLY A 304 13.62 -12.23 -6.39
N THR A 305 13.70 -12.28 -5.06
CA THR A 305 12.52 -12.19 -4.18
C THR A 305 11.84 -10.83 -4.26
N ASP A 306 12.57 -9.73 -4.47
CA ASP A 306 11.99 -8.42 -4.79
C ASP A 306 11.10 -8.49 -6.03
N LEU A 307 11.61 -9.06 -7.13
CA LEU A 307 10.84 -9.23 -8.37
C LEU A 307 9.63 -10.15 -8.20
N HIS A 308 9.73 -11.18 -7.36
CA HIS A 308 8.58 -12.03 -7.05
C HIS A 308 7.52 -11.26 -6.24
N SER A 309 7.95 -10.44 -5.28
CA SER A 309 7.05 -9.63 -4.45
C SER A 309 6.37 -8.52 -5.24
N ASP A 310 7.11 -7.78 -6.09
CA ASP A 310 6.58 -6.77 -7.03
C ASP A 310 5.58 -7.38 -8.03
N ALA A 311 5.78 -8.65 -8.40
CA ALA A 311 4.87 -9.38 -9.28
C ALA A 311 3.61 -9.89 -8.57
N GLY A 312 3.37 -9.51 -7.31
CA GLY A 312 2.25 -9.99 -6.51
C GLY A 312 2.28 -11.50 -6.22
N HIS A 313 3.42 -12.17 -6.44
CA HIS A 313 3.53 -13.59 -6.16
C HIS A 313 3.67 -13.85 -4.65
N GLN A 314 3.11 -14.96 -4.18
CA GLN A 314 3.41 -15.43 -2.82
C GLN A 314 4.85 -15.95 -2.76
N THR A 315 5.74 -15.18 -2.13
CA THR A 315 7.17 -15.49 -2.09
C THR A 315 7.48 -16.56 -1.04
N ILE A 316 8.61 -17.26 -1.19
CA ILE A 316 9.09 -18.15 -0.13
C ILE A 316 9.49 -17.37 1.13
N TYR A 317 9.87 -16.09 1.00
CA TYR A 317 10.18 -15.25 2.15
C TYR A 317 8.91 -15.00 2.97
N GLN A 318 7.78 -14.70 2.31
CA GLN A 318 6.46 -14.64 2.93
C GLN A 318 6.14 -15.91 3.73
N GLN A 319 6.35 -17.08 3.14
CA GLN A 319 6.12 -18.37 3.79
C GLN A 319 7.03 -18.56 5.03
N GLY A 320 8.29 -18.16 4.92
CA GLY A 320 9.25 -18.16 6.02
C GLY A 320 8.83 -17.25 7.17
N ILE A 321 8.32 -16.04 6.87
CA ILE A 321 7.80 -15.10 7.87
C ILE A 321 6.63 -15.73 8.63
N LEU A 322 5.64 -16.28 7.90
CA LEU A 322 4.48 -16.95 8.51
C LEU A 322 4.89 -18.16 9.37
N GLN A 323 5.90 -18.91 8.92
CA GLN A 323 6.46 -20.03 9.68
C GLN A 323 7.19 -19.54 10.95
N ALA A 324 7.94 -18.44 10.89
CA ALA A 324 8.57 -17.84 12.06
C ALA A 324 7.54 -17.32 13.06
N MET A 325 6.48 -16.67 12.59
CA MET A 325 5.33 -16.24 13.40
C MET A 325 4.68 -17.42 14.14
N ALA A 326 4.47 -18.54 13.44
CA ALA A 326 3.95 -19.76 14.06
C ALA A 326 4.93 -20.34 15.10
N GLN A 327 6.25 -20.34 14.82
CA GLN A 327 7.28 -20.82 15.77
C GLN A 327 7.42 -19.95 17.00
N ALA A 328 7.21 -18.63 16.88
CA ALA A 328 7.15 -17.69 17.99
C ALA A 328 5.89 -17.86 18.87
N GLY A 329 4.93 -18.70 18.44
CA GLY A 329 3.73 -19.02 19.20
C GLY A 329 2.63 -17.97 19.07
N ILE A 330 2.63 -17.15 18.03
CA ILE A 330 1.57 -16.18 17.75
C ILE A 330 0.25 -16.92 17.52
N GLY A 331 -0.78 -16.58 18.29
CA GLY A 331 -2.12 -17.12 18.15
C GLY A 331 -2.90 -16.48 16.99
N PRO A 332 -3.91 -17.16 16.44
CA PRO A 332 -4.71 -16.67 15.30
C PRO A 332 -5.60 -15.46 15.64
N HIS A 333 -5.66 -15.06 16.90
CA HIS A 333 -6.44 -13.90 17.37
C HIS A 333 -5.57 -12.84 18.06
N ASP A 334 -4.28 -13.13 18.25
CA ASP A 334 -3.36 -12.21 18.90
C ASP A 334 -3.08 -11.05 17.93
N PRO A 335 -3.28 -9.78 18.31
CA PRO A 335 -3.02 -8.65 17.43
C PRO A 335 -1.56 -8.61 16.98
N VAL A 336 -1.35 -8.43 15.68
CA VAL A 336 -0.02 -8.33 15.07
C VAL A 336 0.15 -7.00 14.35
N LEU A 337 1.26 -6.34 14.64
CA LEU A 337 1.83 -5.24 13.86
C LEU A 337 2.99 -5.77 13.03
N LEU A 338 2.94 -5.60 11.71
CA LEU A 338 4.09 -5.84 10.83
C LEU A 338 4.77 -4.50 10.51
N VAL A 339 6.08 -4.45 10.65
CA VAL A 339 6.89 -3.25 10.38
C VAL A 339 7.96 -3.62 9.37
N GLY A 340 7.88 -3.06 8.18
CA GLY A 340 8.72 -3.47 7.06
C GLY A 340 9.42 -2.30 6.37
N HIS A 341 10.61 -2.54 5.85
CA HIS A 341 11.32 -1.62 4.96
C HIS A 341 11.56 -2.29 3.62
N SER A 342 11.38 -1.55 2.52
CA SER A 342 11.60 -2.05 1.17
C SER A 342 10.91 -3.41 0.95
N LEU A 343 11.63 -4.47 0.57
CA LEU A 343 11.13 -5.85 0.51
C LEU A 343 10.30 -6.28 1.71
N GLY A 344 10.78 -6.05 2.93
CA GLY A 344 10.06 -6.45 4.14
C GLY A 344 8.71 -5.72 4.29
N GLY A 345 8.58 -4.52 3.71
CA GLY A 345 7.32 -3.79 3.65
C GLY A 345 6.38 -4.34 2.57
N MET A 346 6.89 -4.76 1.41
CA MET A 346 6.11 -5.49 0.40
C MET A 346 5.48 -6.74 1.02
N GLU A 347 6.29 -7.53 1.72
CA GLU A 347 5.83 -8.76 2.37
C GLU A 347 4.84 -8.46 3.49
N ALA A 348 5.05 -7.40 4.28
CA ALA A 348 4.10 -6.97 5.31
C ALA A 348 2.72 -6.64 4.72
N ALA A 349 2.70 -5.84 3.65
CA ALA A 349 1.48 -5.47 2.94
C ALA A 349 0.81 -6.70 2.31
N ALA A 350 1.57 -7.57 1.65
CA ALA A 350 1.07 -8.80 1.03
C ALA A 350 0.52 -9.79 2.07
N ILE A 351 1.12 -9.89 3.26
CA ILE A 351 0.60 -10.72 4.36
C ILE A 351 -0.73 -10.19 4.89
N LEU A 352 -0.90 -8.87 5.01
CA LEU A 352 -2.17 -8.26 5.44
C LEU A 352 -3.25 -8.37 4.36
N GLY A 353 -2.90 -8.15 3.08
CA GLY A 353 -3.83 -8.21 1.95
C GLY A 353 -4.40 -9.61 1.71
N HIS A 354 -3.76 -10.65 2.24
CA HIS A 354 -4.19 -12.05 2.11
C HIS A 354 -4.65 -12.66 3.45
N ASP A 355 -5.43 -13.73 3.37
CA ASP A 355 -5.78 -14.53 4.55
C ASP A 355 -4.57 -15.37 5.01
N SER A 356 -3.74 -14.78 5.87
CA SER A 356 -2.54 -15.40 6.44
C SER A 356 -2.83 -16.35 7.61
N GLY A 357 -4.07 -16.36 8.12
CA GLY A 357 -4.44 -17.06 9.36
C GLY A 357 -3.96 -16.38 10.65
N PHE A 358 -3.32 -15.22 10.57
CA PHE A 358 -2.94 -14.38 11.71
C PHE A 358 -3.79 -13.12 11.77
N ASN A 359 -4.00 -12.59 12.99
CA ASN A 359 -4.74 -11.35 13.20
C ASN A 359 -3.83 -10.12 13.03
N VAL A 360 -3.39 -9.88 11.79
CA VAL A 360 -2.64 -8.66 11.45
C VAL A 360 -3.61 -7.48 11.41
N THR A 361 -3.43 -6.54 12.33
CA THR A 361 -4.29 -5.36 12.46
C THR A 361 -3.65 -4.10 11.91
N ASN A 362 -2.31 -4.04 11.96
CA ASN A 362 -1.54 -2.87 11.59
C ASN A 362 -0.33 -3.26 10.74
N VAL A 363 -0.03 -2.43 9.75
CA VAL A 363 1.20 -2.49 8.95
C VAL A 363 1.82 -1.09 8.92
N VAL A 364 3.13 -1.01 9.15
CA VAL A 364 3.93 0.19 8.91
C VAL A 364 4.97 -0.15 7.86
N THR A 365 4.97 0.56 6.73
CA THR A 365 5.98 0.39 5.69
C THR A 365 6.88 1.62 5.59
N ALA A 366 8.18 1.40 5.41
CA ALA A 366 9.18 2.44 5.16
C ALA A 366 9.82 2.18 3.79
N GLY A 367 9.52 3.03 2.81
CA GLY A 367 10.12 2.96 1.49
C GLY A 367 9.80 1.69 0.71
N ALA A 368 8.65 1.07 0.99
CA ALA A 368 8.24 -0.15 0.31
C ALA A 368 7.25 0.18 -0.82
N PRO A 369 7.44 -0.37 -2.03
CA PRO A 369 6.38 -0.41 -3.03
C PRO A 369 5.24 -1.29 -2.50
N THR A 370 4.00 -0.82 -2.57
CA THR A 370 2.85 -1.60 -2.08
C THR A 370 1.64 -1.56 -3.01
N ALA A 371 1.78 -0.94 -4.18
CA ALA A 371 0.68 -0.79 -5.13
C ALA A 371 0.25 -2.11 -5.80
N GLN A 372 1.08 -3.16 -5.72
CA GLN A 372 0.74 -4.52 -6.12
C GLN A 372 -0.34 -5.18 -5.22
N VAL A 373 -0.68 -4.55 -4.09
CA VAL A 373 -1.75 -5.02 -3.20
C VAL A 373 -3.02 -4.21 -3.48
N ASP A 374 -4.02 -4.86 -4.09
CA ASP A 374 -5.30 -4.25 -4.55
C ASP A 374 -6.14 -3.57 -3.43
N GLY A 375 -5.85 -3.86 -2.17
CA GLY A 375 -6.51 -3.28 -1.01
C GLY A 375 -6.35 -4.12 0.25
N PHE A 376 -6.81 -3.58 1.37
CA PHE A 376 -6.65 -4.21 2.68
C PHE A 376 -7.99 -4.57 3.33
N PRO A 377 -8.02 -5.57 4.25
CA PRO A 377 -9.23 -5.93 4.96
C PRO A 377 -9.83 -4.74 5.73
N ALA A 378 -11.15 -4.58 5.67
CA ALA A 378 -11.83 -3.48 6.34
C ALA A 378 -11.53 -3.45 7.85
N GLY A 379 -11.15 -2.28 8.36
CA GLY A 379 -10.76 -2.07 9.76
C GLY A 379 -9.30 -2.42 10.08
N SER A 380 -8.50 -2.78 9.08
CA SER A 380 -7.04 -2.79 9.19
C SER A 380 -6.46 -1.39 8.96
N HIS A 381 -5.19 -1.23 9.34
CA HIS A 381 -4.50 0.06 9.39
C HIS A 381 -3.12 -0.05 8.74
N VAL A 382 -2.93 0.60 7.60
CA VAL A 382 -1.65 0.62 6.88
C VAL A 382 -1.11 2.04 6.84
N LEU A 383 0.07 2.25 7.42
CA LEU A 383 0.78 3.52 7.38
C LEU A 383 2.05 3.36 6.54
N SER A 384 2.05 3.96 5.35
CA SER A 384 3.16 3.88 4.40
C SER A 384 3.94 5.19 4.42
N LEU A 385 5.24 5.12 4.69
CA LEU A 385 6.16 6.24 4.67
C LEU A 385 6.96 6.19 3.38
N GLU A 386 6.97 7.27 2.62
CA GLU A 386 7.70 7.38 1.35
C GLU A 386 8.53 8.65 1.31
N HIS A 387 9.82 8.53 1.06
CA HIS A 387 10.68 9.69 0.86
C HIS A 387 10.62 10.14 -0.61
N HIS A 388 10.37 11.42 -0.89
CA HIS A 388 10.20 11.93 -2.25
C HIS A 388 11.43 11.70 -3.17
N GLY A 389 12.63 11.66 -2.60
CA GLY A 389 13.87 11.35 -3.32
C GLY A 389 14.19 9.87 -3.50
N ASP A 390 13.40 8.98 -2.90
CA ASP A 390 13.55 7.53 -3.00
C ASP A 390 12.72 7.00 -4.18
N LEU A 391 13.37 6.25 -5.09
CA LEU A 391 12.70 5.68 -6.26
C LEU A 391 12.18 4.26 -6.03
N VAL A 392 12.55 3.60 -4.93
CA VAL A 392 12.12 2.23 -4.64
C VAL A 392 10.59 2.12 -4.46
N PRO A 393 9.92 3.03 -3.72
CA PRO A 393 8.45 3.01 -3.63
C PRO A 393 7.76 3.19 -4.98
N ALA A 394 8.37 3.91 -5.93
CA ALA A 394 7.84 4.06 -7.28
C ALA A 394 8.16 2.85 -8.20
N GLY A 395 8.88 1.85 -7.68
CA GLY A 395 9.37 0.69 -8.42
C GLY A 395 8.28 -0.27 -8.89
N ASP A 396 7.12 -0.28 -8.23
CA ASP A 396 5.91 -0.99 -8.67
C ASP A 396 5.15 -0.23 -9.79
N GLY A 397 5.60 0.98 -10.13
CA GLY A 397 5.07 1.82 -11.21
C GLY A 397 3.65 2.32 -11.01
N ALA A 398 3.11 2.27 -9.78
CA ALA A 398 1.81 2.84 -9.45
C ALA A 398 1.85 3.50 -8.06
N PRO A 399 1.10 4.60 -7.82
CA PRO A 399 0.96 5.10 -6.48
C PRO A 399 0.18 4.10 -5.62
N ASN A 400 0.48 4.04 -4.32
CA ASN A 400 -0.32 3.25 -3.38
C ASN A 400 -1.82 3.59 -3.50
N PRO A 401 -2.71 2.59 -3.46
CA PRO A 401 -4.14 2.80 -3.58
C PRO A 401 -4.68 3.78 -2.53
N ASP A 402 -5.46 4.78 -2.99
CA ASP A 402 -6.25 5.63 -2.08
C ASP A 402 -7.40 4.78 -1.52
N THR A 403 -7.21 4.28 -0.31
CA THR A 403 -8.19 3.49 0.46
C THR A 403 -8.38 4.11 1.84
N VAL A 404 -9.42 3.68 2.56
CA VAL A 404 -9.64 4.14 3.94
C VAL A 404 -8.61 3.51 4.88
N GLU A 405 -8.22 2.27 4.60
CA GLU A 405 -7.32 1.46 5.40
C GLU A 405 -5.85 1.90 5.28
N GLN A 406 -5.42 2.37 4.11
CA GLN A 406 -4.05 2.81 3.86
C GLN A 406 -3.90 4.33 3.84
N THR A 407 -2.95 4.85 4.62
CA THR A 407 -2.50 6.24 4.59
C THR A 407 -1.04 6.28 4.15
N THR A 408 -0.76 6.95 3.04
CA THR A 408 0.61 7.16 2.56
C THR A 408 1.06 8.58 2.91
N VAL A 409 2.18 8.69 3.62
CA VAL A 409 2.82 9.95 3.98
C VAL A 409 4.08 10.11 3.15
N THR A 410 4.07 11.09 2.26
CA THR A 410 5.26 11.49 1.51
C THR A 410 5.97 12.61 2.23
N PHE A 411 7.28 12.50 2.39
CA PHE A 411 8.11 13.48 3.07
C PHE A 411 9.41 13.75 2.31
N GLU A 412 10.09 14.83 2.66
CA GLU A 412 11.40 15.19 2.13
C GLU A 412 12.33 15.63 3.27
N ASP A 413 13.61 15.29 3.19
CA ASP A 413 14.68 15.95 3.93
C ASP A 413 15.81 16.40 2.98
N ASP A 414 17.06 16.58 3.45
CA ASP A 414 18.21 16.94 2.58
C ASP A 414 18.97 15.66 2.13
N PRO A 415 18.57 14.96 1.05
CA PRO A 415 19.26 13.76 0.57
C PRO A 415 20.52 14.11 -0.24
N THR A 416 21.54 13.24 -0.21
CA THR A 416 22.73 13.38 -1.04
C THR A 416 22.75 12.49 -2.30
N GLY A 417 21.69 11.69 -2.52
CA GLY A 417 21.48 10.85 -3.72
C GLY A 417 20.24 9.94 -3.63
N ILE A 418 19.89 9.23 -4.72
CA ILE A 418 18.71 8.34 -4.79
C ILE A 418 18.86 7.10 -3.90
N VAL A 419 20.01 6.42 -3.96
CA VAL A 419 20.30 5.23 -3.12
C VAL A 419 20.42 5.62 -1.65
N ASP A 420 20.96 6.82 -1.39
CA ASP A 420 21.06 7.40 -0.05
C ASP A 420 19.66 7.62 0.55
N ALA A 421 18.74 8.20 -0.24
CA ALA A 421 17.35 8.46 0.15
C ALA A 421 16.54 7.21 0.55
N HIS A 422 16.93 6.01 0.08
CA HIS A 422 16.30 4.75 0.47
C HIS A 422 16.77 4.21 1.84
N GLY A 423 17.83 4.80 2.42
CA GLY A 423 18.40 4.36 3.68
C GLY A 423 17.52 4.67 4.91
N TYR A 424 17.61 3.82 5.93
CA TYR A 424 16.87 3.96 7.19
C TYR A 424 16.99 5.33 7.87
N GLY A 425 18.10 6.05 7.67
CA GLY A 425 18.31 7.38 8.25
C GLY A 425 17.26 8.42 7.85
N HIS A 426 16.81 8.38 6.59
CA HIS A 426 15.77 9.28 6.07
C HIS A 426 14.39 8.87 6.59
N TYR A 427 14.11 7.56 6.62
CA TYR A 427 12.85 7.03 7.15
C TYR A 427 12.69 7.25 8.66
N LEU A 428 13.79 7.35 9.42
CA LEU A 428 13.75 7.80 10.81
C LEU A 428 13.32 9.27 10.92
N ALA A 429 13.84 10.15 10.07
CA ALA A 429 13.44 11.55 10.05
C ALA A 429 11.97 11.70 9.64
N GLY A 430 11.52 10.93 8.64
CA GLY A 430 10.12 10.87 8.22
C GLY A 430 9.19 10.36 9.33
N ALA A 431 9.58 9.30 10.03
CA ALA A 431 8.83 8.77 11.17
C ALA A 431 8.68 9.81 12.29
N ALA A 432 9.75 10.53 12.63
CA ALA A 432 9.69 11.62 13.60
C ALA A 432 8.76 12.77 13.14
N ALA A 433 8.78 13.11 11.84
CA ALA A 433 7.86 14.11 11.29
C ALA A 433 6.40 13.65 11.34
N VAL A 434 6.15 12.35 11.16
CA VAL A 434 4.82 11.73 11.30
C VAL A 434 4.33 11.77 12.74
N ASP A 435 5.18 11.50 13.72
CA ASP A 435 4.84 11.59 15.14
C ASP A 435 4.35 13.00 15.54
N ASP A 436 4.89 14.04 14.91
CA ASP A 436 4.51 15.45 15.12
C ASP A 436 3.36 15.93 14.19
N ALA A 437 2.90 15.11 13.25
CA ALA A 437 1.96 15.52 12.21
C ALA A 437 0.54 15.74 12.74
N THR A 438 -0.16 16.79 12.30
CA THR A 438 -1.54 17.07 12.71
C THR A 438 -2.60 16.64 11.69
N ASP A 439 -2.20 15.95 10.63
CA ASP A 439 -3.12 15.46 9.61
C ASP A 439 -4.10 14.42 10.21
N PRO A 440 -5.41 14.53 9.97
CA PRO A 440 -6.38 13.61 10.58
C PRO A 440 -6.20 12.14 10.20
N SER A 441 -5.84 11.84 8.95
CA SER A 441 -5.58 10.45 8.51
C SER A 441 -4.36 9.90 9.26
N VAL A 442 -3.29 10.68 9.39
CA VAL A 442 -2.08 10.30 10.12
C VAL A 442 -2.36 10.09 11.61
N GLN A 443 -3.09 11.02 12.23
CA GLN A 443 -3.45 10.93 13.65
C GLN A 443 -4.32 9.71 13.95
N GLU A 444 -5.19 9.31 13.02
CA GLU A 444 -5.96 8.07 13.16
C GLU A 444 -5.09 6.82 13.11
N GLN A 445 -4.11 6.77 12.19
CA GLN A 445 -3.15 5.65 12.13
C GLN A 445 -2.33 5.55 13.41
N LEU A 446 -1.78 6.66 13.91
CA LEU A 446 -1.05 6.69 15.19
C LEU A 446 -1.94 6.31 16.38
N ALA A 447 -3.18 6.81 16.41
CA ALA A 447 -4.15 6.45 17.44
C ALA A 447 -4.47 4.95 17.42
N SER A 448 -4.54 4.32 16.24
CA SER A 448 -4.75 2.87 16.11
C SER A 448 -3.58 2.07 16.71
N LEU A 449 -2.34 2.51 16.47
CA LEU A 449 -1.14 1.88 17.03
C LEU A 449 -1.11 1.95 18.57
N HIS A 450 -1.54 3.08 19.14
CA HIS A 450 -1.71 3.22 20.58
C HIS A 450 -2.91 2.42 21.13
N ALA A 451 -4.04 2.43 20.44
CA ALA A 451 -5.26 1.73 20.87
C ALA A 451 -5.08 0.20 20.90
N HIS A 452 -4.36 -0.35 19.92
CA HIS A 452 -3.94 -1.76 19.92
C HIS A 452 -2.77 -2.05 20.85
N GLY A 453 -2.20 -1.02 21.48
CA GLY A 453 -1.14 -1.12 22.48
C GLY A 453 0.25 -1.36 21.89
N PHE A 454 0.46 -1.29 20.58
CA PHE A 454 1.80 -1.45 20.00
C PHE A 454 2.73 -0.32 20.45
N LEU A 455 2.23 0.92 20.43
CA LEU A 455 2.92 2.09 20.98
C LEU A 455 2.48 2.36 22.42
N GLY A 456 3.46 2.52 23.31
CA GLY A 456 3.24 2.91 24.70
C GLY A 456 2.90 4.39 24.85
N ASP A 457 2.21 4.77 25.92
CA ASP A 457 1.92 6.17 26.20
C ASP A 457 3.21 6.94 26.55
N ALA A 458 3.54 7.96 25.75
CA ALA A 458 4.72 8.83 25.92
C ALA A 458 4.79 9.58 27.28
N GLY A 459 3.75 9.48 28.13
CA GLY A 459 3.59 10.25 29.37
C GLY A 459 3.70 9.47 30.69
N GLY A 460 3.93 8.15 30.69
CA GLY A 460 4.03 7.36 31.93
C GLY A 460 2.80 7.42 32.86
N ALA A 461 1.67 7.90 32.36
CA ALA A 461 0.46 8.18 33.12
C ALA A 461 -0.62 7.12 32.83
N GLY A 462 -0.38 5.86 33.25
CA GLY A 462 -1.49 4.92 33.34
C GLY A 462 -1.18 3.47 33.69
N GLY A 463 -0.10 2.88 33.14
CA GLY A 463 0.15 1.44 33.25
C GLY A 463 1.61 1.06 33.50
N PRO A 464 1.87 -0.16 34.02
CA PRO A 464 3.22 -0.73 33.99
C PRO A 464 3.69 -0.89 32.53
N ALA A 465 4.98 -0.68 32.28
CA ALA A 465 5.57 -0.95 30.97
C ALA A 465 5.33 -2.41 30.57
N ALA A 466 5.01 -2.65 29.30
CA ALA A 466 4.78 -3.99 28.80
C ALA A 466 6.04 -4.86 28.99
N ILE A 467 5.85 -6.11 29.35
CA ILE A 467 6.95 -7.08 29.39
C ILE A 467 7.19 -7.55 27.98
N VAL A 468 8.36 -7.24 27.43
CA VAL A 468 8.72 -7.61 26.05
C VAL A 468 9.65 -8.82 26.04
N THR A 469 9.30 -9.84 25.28
CA THR A 469 10.19 -10.95 24.91
C THR A 469 10.48 -10.88 23.42
N SER A 470 11.72 -11.13 23.02
CA SER A 470 12.16 -11.05 21.62
C SER A 470 12.72 -12.39 21.14
N HIS A 471 12.32 -12.78 19.93
CA HIS A 471 12.84 -13.93 19.19
C HIS A 471 13.35 -13.46 17.83
N VAL A 472 14.59 -13.81 17.49
CA VAL A 472 15.16 -13.53 16.17
C VAL A 472 15.16 -14.83 15.37
N PHE A 473 14.63 -14.78 14.15
CA PHE A 473 14.61 -15.91 13.23
C PHE A 473 15.46 -15.58 12.02
N GLN A 474 16.24 -16.56 11.56
CA GLN A 474 16.89 -16.51 10.26
C GLN A 474 16.06 -17.35 9.28
N ILE A 475 15.71 -16.75 8.16
CA ILE A 475 15.00 -17.38 7.06
C ILE A 475 16.00 -17.52 5.90
N VAL A 476 16.11 -18.70 5.33
CA VAL A 476 17.02 -18.99 4.20
C VAL A 476 16.31 -19.76 3.10
N ARG A 477 16.76 -19.57 1.86
CA ARG A 477 16.32 -20.34 0.71
C ARG A 477 16.90 -21.75 0.76
N GLN A 478 16.06 -22.76 0.63
CA GLN A 478 16.46 -24.16 0.49
C GLN A 478 15.97 -24.74 -0.84
N PRO A 479 16.80 -25.55 -1.52
CA PRO A 479 16.48 -26.12 -2.82
C PRO A 479 15.38 -27.20 -2.80
#